data_AF-A0A2T8IGH1-F1
#
_entry.id   AF-A0A2T8IGH1-F1
#
_cell.length_a   1.000
_cell.length_b   1.000
_cell.length_c   1.000
_cell.angle_alpha   90.00
_cell.angle_beta   90.00
_cell.angle_gamma   90.00
#
_symmetry.space_group_name_H-M   'P 1'
#
loop_
_entity.id
_entity.type
_entity.pdbx_description
1 polymer ?
#
loop_
_entity_poly.entity_id
_entity_poly.type
_entity_poly.pdbx_seq_one_letter_code
_entity_poly.pdbx_strand_id
1 'polypeptide(L)'
;MTNYCFLLRHPSRYSCIRVNTLKSSTDAVMHKLMDLVCENGLSDGINGVEIVEQNGGDQPHEQSSLVQKCPYAGLENVLFVQGSGPHVLNYNSQPNQSVKEVIVSRKCAESVLRGAQVFVPGVLACSSHVEKGDKVAVSVAVEQPVKDGGWAVGITRGTVLQGLQSDVHYEERKGLYIGQGTAAMSRSGIFRVLHGIAVEMTERVYKLPSFNDVLEGEIFLQNLPSVVAACVLDPQPGERILDMCAAPGGKTTAIGILMRDKGEVVALDRSHNKVMDILKLASEMDLNCIKAYKLDALKSVRKTEEATIVEMVNSHCEAIKTLAEDSGPCHVTVDGTATNVNEESSTTTVVQSEQLFSVDEQNPEPKRYVSKAELRKNLRRMKNGPGRNNCSGGRVEKSKGFFPNSFDRVLLDAPCSALGLRPRLFAGEETLESLKTHAKYQRRMFDQAVKLVSPGGVIVYSTCTINPGENEALVRYALDTYKFLSLVSQHPKVGGPGIVGSCELFNKTYTEKWLTEHEAELVQRFDPSSPVDTIGFFIAKFNVGEKEV
;
A
#
# COMPACT_ATOMS: atom_id res chain seq x y z
N MET A 1 -15.27 -21.73 -0.66
CA MET A 1 -14.27 -21.14 -1.60
C MET A 1 -14.89 -20.17 -2.60
N THR A 2 -16.02 -20.50 -3.25
CA THR A 2 -16.68 -19.64 -4.28
C THR A 2 -17.10 -18.26 -3.77
N ASN A 3 -17.56 -18.15 -2.52
CA ASN A 3 -17.97 -16.87 -1.91
C ASN A 3 -16.76 -15.94 -1.61
N TYR A 4 -15.60 -16.51 -1.29
CA TYR A 4 -14.41 -15.73 -0.91
C TYR A 4 -13.80 -14.97 -2.09
N CYS A 5 -13.61 -15.64 -3.23
CA CYS A 5 -13.12 -15.01 -4.46
C CYS A 5 -14.15 -14.02 -5.04
N PHE A 6 -15.43 -14.19 -4.74
CA PHE A 6 -16.45 -13.20 -5.04
C PHE A 6 -16.22 -11.95 -4.20
N LEU A 7 -16.16 -12.05 -2.87
CA LEU A 7 -15.95 -10.92 -1.96
C LEU A 7 -14.66 -10.13 -2.24
N LEU A 8 -13.57 -10.80 -2.62
CA LEU A 8 -12.32 -10.12 -2.99
C LEU A 8 -12.48 -9.17 -4.18
N ARG A 9 -13.37 -9.49 -5.14
CA ARG A 9 -13.63 -8.64 -6.32
C ARG A 9 -14.44 -7.39 -5.99
N HIS A 10 -15.03 -7.34 -4.80
CA HIS A 10 -15.95 -6.30 -4.37
C HIS A 10 -15.25 -5.41 -3.34
N PRO A 11 -15.47 -4.08 -3.34
CA PRO A 11 -15.00 -3.23 -2.26
C PRO A 11 -15.65 -3.63 -0.92
N SER A 12 -15.08 -3.17 0.18
CA SER A 12 -15.76 -3.19 1.48
C SER A 12 -17.01 -2.30 1.42
N ARG A 13 -18.03 -2.62 2.20
CA ARG A 13 -19.29 -1.88 2.28
C ARG A 13 -19.15 -0.52 2.95
N TYR A 14 -17.99 -0.21 3.52
CA TYR A 14 -17.71 1.07 4.16
C TYR A 14 -16.33 1.60 3.73
N SER A 15 -16.17 2.91 3.83
CA SER A 15 -14.87 3.57 3.89
C SER A 15 -14.44 3.69 5.35
N CYS A 16 -13.21 3.30 5.66
CA CYS A 16 -12.63 3.42 6.99
C CYS A 16 -11.72 4.63 7.05
N ILE A 17 -11.98 5.50 8.02
CA ILE A 17 -11.29 6.78 8.22
C ILE A 17 -10.65 6.76 9.60
N ARG A 18 -9.35 7.03 9.65
CA ARG A 18 -8.63 7.31 10.89
C ARG A 18 -8.61 8.81 11.12
N VAL A 19 -9.04 9.24 12.30
CA VAL A 19 -9.00 10.64 12.75
C VAL A 19 -7.63 10.97 13.34
N ASN A 20 -7.10 12.13 12.98
CA ASN A 20 -5.94 12.73 13.63
C ASN A 20 -6.38 13.43 14.93
N THR A 21 -6.30 12.69 16.03
CA THR A 21 -6.74 13.14 17.36
C THR A 21 -5.88 14.26 17.95
N LEU A 22 -4.74 14.61 17.33
CA LEU A 22 -3.94 15.77 17.70
C LEU A 22 -4.52 17.07 17.14
N LYS A 23 -5.27 17.00 16.03
CA LYS A 23 -5.89 18.18 15.38
C LYS A 23 -7.37 18.32 15.68
N SER A 24 -8.12 17.23 15.77
CA SER A 24 -9.58 17.28 15.95
C SER A 24 -10.11 16.06 16.70
N SER A 25 -11.21 16.26 17.43
CA SER A 25 -11.91 15.14 18.08
C SER A 25 -12.68 14.31 17.06
N THR A 26 -12.85 13.01 17.33
CA THR A 26 -13.63 12.10 16.49
C THR A 26 -15.05 12.63 16.26
N ASP A 27 -15.68 13.18 17.29
CA ASP A 27 -17.03 13.76 17.21
C ASP A 27 -17.10 14.96 16.27
N ALA A 28 -16.13 15.88 16.36
CA ALA A 28 -16.10 17.06 15.48
C ALA A 28 -15.94 16.64 14.00
N VAL A 29 -15.06 15.67 13.73
CA VAL A 29 -14.88 15.13 12.38
C VAL A 29 -16.15 14.40 11.91
N MET A 30 -16.79 13.63 12.78
CA MET A 30 -18.02 12.92 12.45
C MET A 30 -19.12 13.89 12.00
N HIS A 31 -19.32 15.01 12.71
CA HIS A 31 -20.28 16.04 12.32
C HIS A 31 -19.93 16.66 10.95
N LYS A 32 -18.68 17.07 10.74
CA LYS A 32 -18.22 17.61 9.44
C LYS A 32 -18.45 16.61 8.30
N LEU A 33 -18.23 15.32 8.53
CA LEU A 33 -18.47 14.28 7.53
C LEU A 33 -19.96 14.05 7.28
N MET A 34 -20.82 14.10 8.30
CA MET A 34 -22.26 14.01 8.12
C MET A 34 -22.79 15.15 7.25
N ASP A 35 -22.34 16.38 7.49
CA ASP A 35 -22.72 17.55 6.69
C ASP A 35 -22.31 17.38 5.22
N LEU A 36 -21.08 16.95 4.96
CA LEU A 36 -20.57 16.69 3.61
C LEU A 36 -21.31 15.56 2.88
N VAL A 37 -21.74 14.51 3.61
CA VAL A 37 -22.49 13.40 3.03
C VAL A 37 -23.92 13.83 2.68
N CYS A 38 -24.54 14.69 3.50
CA CYS A 38 -25.83 15.30 3.22
C CYS A 38 -25.79 16.23 1.99
N GLU A 39 -24.78 17.10 1.89
CA GLU A 39 -24.62 18.03 0.78
C GLU A 39 -24.39 17.31 -0.57
N ASN A 40 -23.70 16.16 -0.55
CA ASN A 40 -23.38 15.39 -1.76
C ASN A 40 -24.50 14.42 -2.22
N GLY A 41 -25.71 14.49 -1.64
CA GLY A 41 -26.88 13.74 -2.11
C GLY A 41 -26.80 12.22 -1.95
N LEU A 42 -25.95 11.72 -1.04
CA LEU A 42 -25.87 10.28 -0.73
C LEU A 42 -27.06 9.78 0.12
N SER A 43 -27.89 10.69 0.65
CA SER A 43 -29.13 10.37 1.38
C SER A 43 -30.23 9.76 0.52
N ASP A 44 -30.25 10.04 -0.79
CA ASP A 44 -31.35 9.64 -1.68
C ASP A 44 -31.34 8.15 -2.07
N GLY A 45 -30.29 7.41 -1.67
CA GLY A 45 -30.07 6.02 -2.08
C GLY A 45 -30.52 4.93 -1.10
N ILE A 46 -31.05 5.27 0.08
CA ILE A 46 -31.36 4.28 1.15
C ILE A 46 -32.86 4.14 1.44
N ASN A 47 -33.71 5.09 1.02
CA ASN A 47 -35.16 5.04 1.24
C ASN A 47 -35.92 4.02 0.36
N GLY A 48 -35.23 3.05 -0.26
CA GLY A 48 -35.79 2.09 -1.20
C GLY A 48 -35.90 0.64 -0.68
N VAL A 49 -35.88 0.42 0.63
CA VAL A 49 -36.27 -0.87 1.20
C VAL A 49 -37.72 -0.75 1.67
N GLU A 50 -38.67 -1.17 0.83
CA GLU A 50 -40.02 -1.49 1.28
C GLU A 50 -39.91 -2.59 2.34
N ILE A 51 -39.98 -2.20 3.61
CA ILE A 51 -40.25 -3.13 4.70
C ILE A 51 -41.70 -3.53 4.52
N VAL A 52 -41.93 -4.78 4.11
CA VAL A 52 -43.24 -5.42 4.20
C VAL A 52 -43.66 -5.34 5.65
N GLU A 53 -44.66 -4.50 5.94
CA GLU A 53 -45.27 -4.35 7.25
C GLU A 53 -45.76 -5.72 7.73
N GLN A 54 -45.13 -6.24 8.77
CA GLN A 54 -45.79 -7.14 9.70
C GLN A 54 -45.84 -6.45 11.06
N ASN A 55 -46.98 -5.81 11.29
CA ASN A 55 -47.65 -5.53 12.56
C ASN A 55 -46.81 -5.51 13.85
N GLY A 56 -46.74 -4.31 14.44
CA GLY A 56 -47.04 -4.11 15.85
C GLY A 56 -45.85 -4.05 16.81
N GLY A 57 -45.42 -2.82 17.13
CA GLY A 57 -44.61 -2.53 18.31
C GLY A 57 -43.82 -1.24 18.16
N ASP A 58 -44.31 -0.15 18.78
CA ASP A 58 -43.61 1.12 18.90
C ASP A 58 -42.23 0.92 19.55
N GLN A 59 -41.18 0.96 18.74
CA GLN A 59 -39.84 1.34 19.15
C GLN A 59 -39.34 2.42 18.19
N PRO A 60 -38.66 3.48 18.68
CA PRO A 60 -38.16 4.55 17.83
C PRO A 60 -37.14 3.95 16.85
N HIS A 61 -37.49 3.92 15.57
CA HIS A 61 -36.61 3.51 14.48
C HIS A 61 -35.35 4.40 14.48
N GLU A 62 -34.21 3.84 14.91
CA GLU A 62 -32.89 4.45 14.72
C GLU A 62 -32.67 4.68 13.22
N GLN A 63 -32.64 5.94 12.79
CA GLN A 63 -32.07 6.33 11.51
C GLN A 63 -30.61 5.85 11.51
N SER A 64 -30.32 4.75 10.81
CA SER A 64 -28.95 4.26 10.62
C SER A 64 -28.11 5.38 10.01
N SER A 65 -27.27 6.02 10.82
CA SER A 65 -26.44 7.13 10.39
C SER A 65 -25.40 6.64 9.36
N LEU A 66 -25.29 7.34 8.23
CA LEU A 66 -24.32 7.01 7.16
C LEU A 66 -22.87 7.03 7.65
N VAL A 67 -22.59 7.80 8.70
CA VAL A 67 -21.31 7.85 9.40
C VAL A 67 -21.48 7.24 10.79
N GLN A 68 -20.62 6.30 11.15
CA GLN A 68 -20.65 5.56 12.42
C GLN A 68 -19.27 5.52 13.06
N LYS A 69 -19.22 5.56 14.39
CA LYS A 69 -17.98 5.30 15.13
C LYS A 69 -17.65 3.81 15.10
N CYS A 70 -16.36 3.50 15.12
CA CYS A 70 -15.91 2.13 15.27
C CYS A 70 -16.38 1.54 16.62
N PRO A 71 -17.02 0.36 16.64
CA PRO A 71 -17.59 -0.21 17.87
C PRO A 71 -16.56 -0.92 18.75
N TYR A 72 -15.33 -1.09 18.27
CA TYR A 72 -14.28 -1.80 19.00
C TYR A 72 -13.55 -0.86 19.95
N ALA A 73 -13.47 -1.23 21.23
CA ALA A 73 -12.66 -0.52 22.22
C ALA A 73 -11.20 -0.41 21.77
N GLY A 74 -10.57 0.74 22.01
CA GLY A 74 -9.21 1.06 21.56
C GLY A 74 -9.13 1.58 20.11
N LEU A 75 -10.27 1.77 19.43
CA LEU A 75 -10.38 2.35 18.08
C LEU A 75 -11.34 3.55 18.05
N GLU A 76 -11.40 4.33 19.14
CA GLU A 76 -12.30 5.48 19.28
C GLU A 76 -11.98 6.62 18.29
N ASN A 77 -10.82 6.57 17.64
CA ASN A 77 -10.40 7.50 16.58
C ASN A 77 -10.74 7.00 15.16
N VAL A 78 -11.56 5.96 15.03
CA VAL A 78 -11.94 5.39 13.73
C VAL A 78 -13.42 5.67 13.43
N LEU A 79 -13.68 6.15 12.22
CA LEU A 79 -15.01 6.36 11.67
C LEU A 79 -15.22 5.47 10.44
N PHE A 80 -16.45 4.96 10.30
CA PHE A 80 -16.93 4.25 9.13
C PHE A 80 -17.94 5.10 8.40
N VAL A 81 -17.78 5.21 7.08
CA VAL A 81 -18.79 5.83 6.20
C VAL A 81 -19.36 4.75 5.31
N GLN A 82 -20.64 4.42 5.50
CA GLN A 82 -21.33 3.36 4.80
C GLN A 82 -21.49 3.72 3.31
N GLY A 83 -21.24 2.73 2.46
CA GLY A 83 -21.52 2.77 1.04
C GLY A 83 -22.64 1.80 0.66
N SER A 84 -22.98 1.79 -0.62
CA SER A 84 -23.99 0.88 -1.18
C SER A 84 -23.57 0.32 -2.54
N GLY A 85 -24.13 -0.83 -2.90
CA GLY A 85 -23.89 -1.51 -4.17
C GLY A 85 -23.74 -3.03 -3.98
N PRO A 86 -23.63 -3.81 -5.08
CA PRO A 86 -23.58 -3.35 -6.46
C PRO A 86 -24.93 -2.81 -6.97
N HIS A 87 -24.89 -1.70 -7.70
CA HIS A 87 -26.03 -1.12 -8.41
C HIS A 87 -26.01 -1.51 -9.87
N VAL A 88 -27.17 -1.86 -10.42
CA VAL A 88 -27.33 -2.12 -11.86
C VAL A 88 -27.47 -0.78 -12.58
N LEU A 89 -26.61 -0.51 -13.55
CA LEU A 89 -26.58 0.76 -14.28
C LEU A 89 -26.98 0.56 -15.75
N ASN A 90 -27.72 1.54 -16.27
CA ASN A 90 -28.11 1.60 -17.68
C ASN A 90 -27.17 2.56 -18.41
N TYR A 91 -26.25 1.99 -19.18
CA TYR A 91 -25.26 2.76 -19.95
C TYR A 91 -25.79 3.29 -21.29
N ASN A 92 -26.92 2.75 -21.77
CA ASN A 92 -27.52 3.13 -23.04
C ASN A 92 -28.46 4.31 -22.86
N SER A 93 -28.13 5.46 -23.44
CA SER A 93 -29.00 6.64 -23.40
C SER A 93 -30.05 6.66 -24.52
N GLN A 94 -29.76 6.07 -25.70
CA GLN A 94 -30.68 6.00 -26.83
C GLN A 94 -30.48 4.73 -27.70
N PRO A 95 -31.53 4.21 -28.38
CA PRO A 95 -31.48 2.94 -29.13
C PRO A 95 -30.51 2.91 -30.32
N ASN A 96 -30.12 4.07 -30.86
CA ASN A 96 -29.34 4.19 -32.11
C ASN A 96 -28.00 4.93 -31.94
N GLN A 97 -27.55 5.23 -30.72
CA GLN A 97 -26.31 5.95 -30.46
C GLN A 97 -25.34 5.07 -29.68
N SER A 98 -24.13 4.87 -30.20
CA SER A 98 -23.08 4.15 -29.48
C SER A 98 -22.67 4.92 -28.23
N VAL A 99 -22.59 4.20 -27.11
CA VAL A 99 -22.17 4.76 -25.82
C VAL A 99 -20.70 5.17 -25.93
N LYS A 100 -20.39 6.43 -25.61
CA LYS A 100 -19.01 6.90 -25.50
C LYS A 100 -18.35 6.19 -24.31
N GLU A 101 -17.17 5.63 -24.51
CA GLU A 101 -16.49 4.78 -23.53
C GLU A 101 -15.12 5.37 -23.15
N VAL A 102 -14.79 5.32 -21.87
CA VAL A 102 -13.45 5.59 -21.32
C VAL A 102 -12.94 4.33 -20.62
N ILE A 103 -11.82 3.80 -21.11
CA ILE A 103 -11.17 2.63 -20.54
C ILE A 103 -10.07 3.08 -19.60
N VAL A 104 -10.14 2.61 -18.36
CA VAL A 104 -9.16 2.91 -17.32
C VAL A 104 -8.29 1.70 -16.96
N SER A 105 -7.12 1.97 -16.40
CA SER A 105 -6.25 0.93 -15.84
C SER A 105 -6.91 0.23 -14.64
N ARG A 106 -6.48 -1.00 -14.36
CA ARG A 106 -6.93 -1.78 -13.20
C ARG A 106 -6.88 -1.02 -11.88
N LYS A 107 -5.75 -0.37 -11.58
CA LYS A 107 -5.58 0.40 -10.32
C LYS A 107 -6.52 1.61 -10.26
N CYS A 108 -6.76 2.27 -11.38
CA CYS A 108 -7.72 3.36 -11.46
C CYS A 108 -9.14 2.84 -11.19
N ALA A 109 -9.52 1.73 -11.80
CA ALA A 109 -10.82 1.10 -11.58
C ALA A 109 -11.03 0.70 -10.11
N GLU A 110 -10.05 0.05 -9.48
CA GLU A 110 -10.10 -0.31 -8.07
C GLU A 110 -10.27 0.93 -7.17
N SER A 111 -9.70 2.08 -7.54
CA SER A 111 -9.88 3.35 -6.82
C SER A 111 -11.27 3.95 -7.04
N VAL A 112 -11.79 3.90 -8.27
CA VAL A 112 -13.14 4.39 -8.62
C VAL A 112 -14.22 3.59 -7.90
N LEU A 113 -14.05 2.27 -7.78
CA LEU A 113 -14.92 1.38 -7.01
C LEU A 113 -14.91 1.70 -5.51
N ARG A 114 -13.90 2.45 -5.02
CA ARG A 114 -13.84 2.99 -3.65
C ARG A 114 -14.29 4.46 -3.55
N GLY A 115 -14.90 5.02 -4.59
CA GLY A 115 -15.45 6.38 -4.59
C GLY A 115 -14.58 7.46 -5.25
N ALA A 116 -13.41 7.11 -5.81
CA ALA A 116 -12.55 8.09 -6.49
C ALA A 116 -13.14 8.58 -7.83
N GLN A 117 -12.77 9.79 -8.25
CA GLN A 117 -12.98 10.25 -9.63
C GLN A 117 -11.99 9.55 -10.59
N VAL A 118 -12.24 9.62 -11.90
CA VAL A 118 -11.27 9.13 -12.88
C VAL A 118 -10.30 10.27 -13.19
N PHE A 119 -9.04 10.09 -12.79
CA PHE A 119 -7.97 11.05 -13.08
C PHE A 119 -7.22 10.69 -14.36
N VAL A 120 -6.70 11.71 -15.04
CA VAL A 120 -5.98 11.61 -16.32
C VAL A 120 -4.93 10.49 -16.38
N PRO A 121 -4.05 10.30 -15.37
CA PRO A 121 -3.05 9.23 -15.41
C PRO A 121 -3.62 7.81 -15.47
N GLY A 122 -4.87 7.64 -15.03
CA GLY A 122 -5.56 6.35 -14.98
C GLY A 122 -6.21 5.94 -16.31
N VAL A 123 -6.39 6.87 -17.25
CA VAL A 123 -7.06 6.64 -18.53
C VAL A 123 -6.10 6.02 -19.55
N LEU A 124 -6.52 4.90 -20.15
CA LEU A 124 -5.76 4.18 -21.18
C LEU A 124 -6.33 4.43 -22.58
N ALA A 125 -7.64 4.31 -22.76
CA ALA A 125 -8.28 4.51 -24.05
C ALA A 125 -9.60 5.27 -23.89
N CYS A 126 -10.07 5.86 -24.99
CA CYS A 126 -11.26 6.70 -24.99
C CYS A 126 -11.83 6.77 -26.42
N SER A 127 -13.15 6.82 -26.57
CA SER A 127 -13.80 6.98 -27.87
C SER A 127 -13.32 8.25 -28.61
N SER A 128 -13.27 8.18 -29.95
CA SER A 128 -12.68 9.24 -30.80
C SER A 128 -13.28 10.63 -30.61
N HIS A 129 -14.57 10.74 -30.30
CA HIS A 129 -15.34 12.00 -30.25
C HIS A 129 -15.81 12.37 -28.84
N VAL A 130 -15.02 12.02 -27.81
CA VAL A 130 -15.29 12.50 -26.45
C VAL A 130 -14.84 13.95 -26.31
N GLU A 131 -15.80 14.80 -26.01
CA GLU A 131 -15.69 16.21 -25.67
C GLU A 131 -16.06 16.45 -24.21
N LYS A 132 -15.62 17.58 -23.67
CA LYS A 132 -15.99 18.00 -22.31
C LYS A 132 -17.52 18.12 -22.21
N GLY A 133 -18.10 17.55 -21.16
CA GLY A 133 -19.54 17.54 -20.91
C GLY A 133 -20.26 16.30 -21.45
N ASP A 134 -19.60 15.45 -22.23
CA ASP A 134 -20.20 14.20 -22.70
C ASP A 134 -20.45 13.23 -21.54
N LYS A 135 -21.59 12.54 -21.58
CA LYS A 135 -21.78 11.32 -20.79
C LYS A 135 -20.94 10.19 -21.37
N VAL A 136 -20.15 9.56 -20.51
CA VAL A 136 -19.28 8.44 -20.87
C VAL A 136 -19.45 7.28 -19.89
N ALA A 137 -19.48 6.07 -20.43
CA ALA A 137 -19.37 4.85 -19.66
C ALA A 137 -17.89 4.59 -19.33
N VAL A 138 -17.61 4.13 -18.12
CA VAL A 138 -16.25 3.82 -17.66
C VAL A 138 -16.11 2.32 -17.47
N SER A 139 -15.13 1.74 -18.14
CA SER A 139 -14.84 0.31 -18.11
C SER A 139 -13.37 0.04 -17.79
N VAL A 140 -13.06 -1.19 -17.40
CA VAL A 140 -11.73 -1.60 -16.95
C VAL A 140 -10.99 -2.33 -18.06
N ALA A 141 -9.72 -1.97 -18.26
CA ALA A 141 -8.82 -2.76 -19.09
C ALA A 141 -8.38 -4.03 -18.35
N VAL A 142 -8.62 -5.20 -18.95
CA VAL A 142 -8.30 -6.51 -18.36
C VAL A 142 -7.00 -7.05 -18.93
N GLU A 143 -6.17 -7.63 -18.05
CA GLU A 143 -4.94 -8.33 -18.44
C GLU A 143 -5.26 -9.70 -19.05
N GLN A 144 -4.63 -10.00 -20.18
CA GLN A 144 -4.79 -11.25 -20.92
C GLN A 144 -3.48 -12.02 -21.05
N PRO A 145 -3.54 -13.36 -21.15
CA PRO A 145 -2.34 -14.16 -21.34
C PRO A 145 -1.75 -13.90 -22.73
N VAL A 146 -0.44 -13.65 -22.80
CA VAL A 146 0.28 -13.45 -24.06
C VAL A 146 1.01 -14.73 -24.48
N LYS A 147 1.20 -14.91 -25.79
CA LYS A 147 1.73 -16.14 -26.42
C LYS A 147 3.12 -16.55 -25.89
N ASP A 148 3.95 -15.61 -25.48
CA ASP A 148 5.31 -15.85 -24.96
C ASP A 148 5.36 -16.10 -23.44
N GLY A 149 4.19 -16.31 -22.81
CA GLY A 149 4.06 -16.41 -21.36
C GLY A 149 3.95 -15.04 -20.69
N GLY A 150 3.15 -14.99 -19.62
CA GLY A 150 2.86 -13.74 -18.90
C GLY A 150 1.54 -13.10 -19.33
N TRP A 151 1.28 -11.91 -18.80
CA TRP A 151 0.02 -11.20 -18.94
C TRP A 151 0.23 -9.76 -19.40
N ALA A 152 -0.63 -9.28 -20.30
CA ALA A 152 -0.61 -7.91 -20.80
C ALA A 152 -2.04 -7.43 -21.07
N VAL A 153 -2.28 -6.14 -20.87
CA VAL A 153 -3.59 -5.51 -21.12
C VAL A 153 -3.91 -5.42 -22.62
N GLY A 154 -2.91 -5.46 -23.50
CA GLY A 154 -3.11 -5.33 -24.95
C GLY A 154 -3.54 -3.94 -25.41
N ILE A 155 -3.71 -2.97 -24.50
CA ILE A 155 -4.14 -1.58 -24.79
C ILE A 155 -3.02 -0.62 -24.37
N THR A 156 -2.57 0.21 -25.31
CA THR A 156 -1.61 1.28 -25.03
C THR A 156 -2.34 2.57 -24.66
N ARG A 157 -1.70 3.43 -23.85
CA ARG A 157 -2.27 4.73 -23.49
C ARG A 157 -2.42 5.57 -24.75
N GLY A 158 -3.63 6.05 -25.01
CA GLY A 158 -3.99 6.80 -26.21
C GLY A 158 -4.69 5.97 -27.28
N THR A 159 -5.02 4.68 -27.05
CA THR A 159 -5.86 3.93 -27.99
C THR A 159 -7.20 4.64 -28.24
N VAL A 160 -7.64 4.65 -29.49
CA VAL A 160 -8.93 5.21 -29.93
C VAL A 160 -9.94 4.07 -29.99
N LEU A 161 -11.11 4.26 -29.39
CA LEU A 161 -12.22 3.32 -29.50
C LEU A 161 -13.21 3.81 -30.55
N GLN A 162 -13.69 2.93 -31.44
CA GLN A 162 -14.71 3.29 -32.42
C GLN A 162 -16.12 3.13 -31.85
N GLY A 163 -16.28 2.46 -30.70
CA GLY A 163 -17.56 2.28 -30.03
C GLY A 163 -18.49 1.32 -30.79
N LEU A 164 -17.91 0.45 -31.61
CA LEU A 164 -18.61 -0.53 -32.42
C LEU A 164 -18.45 -1.93 -31.81
N GLN A 165 -19.42 -2.81 -32.01
CA GLN A 165 -19.30 -4.23 -31.61
C GLN A 165 -18.11 -4.93 -32.29
N SER A 166 -17.61 -4.37 -33.40
CA SER A 166 -16.44 -4.82 -34.14
C SER A 166 -15.10 -4.35 -33.55
N ASP A 167 -15.09 -3.56 -32.47
CA ASP A 167 -13.84 -3.17 -31.82
C ASP A 167 -13.12 -4.44 -31.32
N VAL A 168 -11.80 -4.52 -31.57
CA VAL A 168 -10.95 -5.71 -31.35
C VAL A 168 -11.05 -6.30 -29.94
N HIS A 169 -11.49 -5.50 -28.95
CA HIS A 169 -11.66 -5.94 -27.56
C HIS A 169 -13.11 -5.79 -27.04
N TYR A 170 -14.13 -5.64 -27.89
CA TYR A 170 -15.50 -5.34 -27.44
C TYR A 170 -16.12 -6.47 -26.62
N GLU A 171 -16.10 -7.71 -27.15
CA GLU A 171 -16.66 -8.89 -26.46
C GLU A 171 -15.92 -9.19 -25.15
N GLU A 172 -14.62 -8.94 -25.09
CA GLU A 172 -13.78 -9.12 -23.90
C GLU A 172 -14.07 -8.09 -22.80
N ARG A 173 -14.60 -6.92 -23.16
CA ARG A 173 -14.98 -5.84 -22.24
C ARG A 173 -16.44 -5.91 -21.78
N LYS A 174 -17.27 -6.70 -22.46
CA LYS A 174 -18.71 -6.80 -22.20
C LYS A 174 -18.95 -7.23 -20.75
N GLY A 175 -19.49 -6.31 -19.94
CA GLY A 175 -19.80 -6.53 -18.53
C GLY A 175 -18.76 -6.04 -17.51
N LEU A 176 -17.72 -5.31 -17.93
CA LEU A 176 -16.68 -4.76 -17.04
C LEU A 176 -16.81 -3.26 -16.79
N TYR A 177 -18.04 -2.75 -16.87
CA TYR A 177 -18.35 -1.36 -16.56
C TYR A 177 -18.39 -1.15 -15.04
N ILE A 178 -17.74 -0.08 -14.58
CA ILE A 178 -17.64 0.26 -13.16
C ILE A 178 -18.47 1.50 -12.78
N GLY A 179 -18.99 2.21 -13.78
CA GLY A 179 -19.84 3.37 -13.60
C GLY A 179 -19.93 4.22 -14.86
N GLN A 180 -20.67 5.31 -14.76
CA GLN A 180 -20.78 6.34 -15.78
C GLN A 180 -20.53 7.72 -15.17
N GLY A 181 -20.09 8.65 -16.01
CA GLY A 181 -19.79 10.00 -15.58
C GLY A 181 -19.77 10.99 -16.73
N THR A 182 -19.46 12.22 -16.40
CA THR A 182 -19.32 13.33 -17.33
C THR A 182 -17.84 13.54 -17.63
N ALA A 183 -17.47 13.57 -18.91
CA ALA A 183 -16.10 13.87 -19.31
C ALA A 183 -15.74 15.31 -18.89
N ALA A 184 -14.73 15.45 -18.04
CA ALA A 184 -14.26 16.76 -17.57
C ALA A 184 -13.34 17.44 -18.61
N MET A 185 -12.82 16.67 -19.57
CA MET A 185 -11.92 17.10 -20.62
C MET A 185 -12.25 16.37 -21.93
N SER A 186 -11.94 16.99 -23.06
CA SER A 186 -11.96 16.29 -24.35
C SER A 186 -10.88 15.22 -24.42
N ARG A 187 -11.02 14.27 -25.35
CA ARG A 187 -10.01 13.22 -25.60
C ARG A 187 -8.61 13.82 -25.80
N SER A 188 -8.50 14.89 -26.59
CA SER A 188 -7.22 15.56 -26.84
C SER A 188 -6.63 16.14 -25.55
N GLY A 189 -7.46 16.69 -24.67
CA GLY A 189 -7.06 17.14 -23.33
C GLY A 189 -6.52 15.99 -22.47
N ILE A 190 -7.28 14.89 -22.34
CA ILE A 190 -6.93 13.73 -21.50
C ILE A 190 -5.53 13.18 -21.82
N PHE A 191 -5.16 13.10 -23.10
CA PHE A 191 -3.87 12.53 -23.50
C PHE A 191 -2.73 13.55 -23.65
N ARG A 192 -3.00 14.86 -23.51
CA ARG A 192 -1.98 15.92 -23.53
C ARG A 192 -1.55 16.36 -22.14
N VAL A 193 -2.48 16.45 -21.19
CA VAL A 193 -2.15 16.90 -19.83
C VAL A 193 -1.58 15.77 -18.98
N LEU A 194 -0.84 16.14 -17.94
CA LEU A 194 -0.26 15.18 -17.02
C LEU A 194 -1.23 14.80 -15.90
N HIS A 195 -2.01 15.75 -15.38
CA HIS A 195 -2.82 15.63 -14.16
C HIS A 195 -4.19 16.29 -14.38
N GLY A 196 -5.13 16.03 -13.47
CA GLY A 196 -6.50 16.55 -13.53
C GLY A 196 -7.55 15.44 -13.60
N ILE A 197 -8.81 15.81 -13.41
CA ILE A 197 -9.96 14.92 -13.53
C ILE A 197 -10.24 14.72 -15.03
N ALA A 198 -10.33 13.46 -15.45
CA ALA A 198 -10.72 13.09 -16.81
C ALA A 198 -12.22 12.79 -16.90
N VAL A 199 -12.79 12.10 -15.91
CA VAL A 199 -14.23 11.83 -15.82
C VAL A 199 -14.68 12.07 -14.38
N GLU A 200 -15.69 12.93 -14.24
CA GLU A 200 -16.44 13.12 -13.02
C GLU A 200 -17.56 12.07 -12.96
N MET A 201 -17.40 11.09 -12.09
CA MET A 201 -18.30 9.95 -11.96
C MET A 201 -19.61 10.38 -11.31
N THR A 202 -20.72 10.21 -12.04
CA THR A 202 -22.07 10.59 -11.59
C THR A 202 -22.86 9.39 -11.10
N GLU A 203 -22.66 8.21 -11.71
CA GLU A 203 -23.30 6.97 -11.26
C GLU A 203 -22.28 5.85 -11.21
N ARG A 204 -22.36 5.04 -10.15
CA ARG A 204 -21.32 4.05 -9.82
C ARG A 204 -21.98 2.72 -9.48
N VAL A 205 -21.30 1.63 -9.84
CA VAL A 205 -21.70 0.30 -9.38
C VAL A 205 -21.61 0.21 -7.85
N TYR A 206 -20.59 0.84 -7.25
CA TYR A 206 -20.51 1.04 -5.80
C TYR A 206 -20.49 2.52 -5.47
N LYS A 207 -21.45 2.95 -4.66
CA LYS A 207 -21.56 4.31 -4.15
C LYS A 207 -20.83 4.38 -2.82
N LEU A 208 -19.59 4.84 -2.87
CA LEU A 208 -18.80 5.27 -1.73
C LEU A 208 -18.45 6.76 -1.93
N PRO A 209 -18.46 7.57 -0.87
CA PRO A 209 -18.10 8.98 -0.97
C PRO A 209 -16.63 9.17 -1.38
N SER A 210 -16.37 10.29 -2.04
CA SER A 210 -15.00 10.72 -2.35
C SER A 210 -14.47 11.55 -1.19
N PHE A 211 -13.24 11.26 -0.75
CA PHE A 211 -12.55 12.05 0.29
C PHE A 211 -11.29 12.72 -0.25
N ASN A 212 -11.23 12.97 -1.56
CA ASN A 212 -10.13 13.73 -2.12
C ASN A 212 -10.22 15.19 -1.67
N ASP A 213 -9.15 15.71 -1.07
CA ASP A 213 -9.07 17.08 -0.53
C ASP A 213 -10.13 17.41 0.54
N VAL A 214 -10.62 16.39 1.27
CA VAL A 214 -11.59 16.54 2.35
C VAL A 214 -10.87 16.46 3.70
N LEU A 215 -11.06 17.48 4.54
CA LEU A 215 -10.54 17.54 5.93
C LEU A 215 -9.04 17.21 6.01
N GLU A 216 -8.25 17.84 5.14
CA GLU A 216 -6.81 17.58 5.01
C GLU A 216 -6.08 17.73 6.35
N GLY A 217 -5.28 16.71 6.69
CA GLY A 217 -4.55 16.63 7.96
C GLY A 217 -5.41 16.25 9.18
N GLU A 218 -6.74 16.41 9.15
CA GLU A 218 -7.64 15.94 10.21
C GLU A 218 -8.01 14.46 10.05
N ILE A 219 -8.05 13.95 8.81
CA ILE A 219 -8.44 12.58 8.51
C ILE A 219 -7.46 11.86 7.59
N PHE A 220 -7.42 10.53 7.69
CA PHE A 220 -6.69 9.66 6.78
C PHE A 220 -7.51 8.43 6.40
N LEU A 221 -7.70 8.20 5.10
CA LEU A 221 -8.33 6.97 4.60
C LEU A 221 -7.41 5.78 4.82
N GLN A 222 -7.81 4.83 5.66
CA GLN A 222 -7.01 3.67 6.01
C GLN A 222 -7.89 2.48 6.34
N ASN A 223 -7.57 1.32 5.78
CA ASN A 223 -8.30 0.09 6.09
C ASN A 223 -8.20 -0.24 7.58
N LEU A 224 -9.30 -0.70 8.18
CA LEU A 224 -9.40 -1.01 9.61
C LEU A 224 -8.25 -1.88 10.14
N PRO A 225 -7.85 -3.01 9.50
CA PRO A 225 -6.77 -3.86 10.00
C PRO A 225 -5.42 -3.15 10.05
N SER A 226 -5.19 -2.15 9.19
CA SER A 226 -3.96 -1.36 9.21
C SER A 226 -3.94 -0.38 10.37
N VAL A 227 -5.09 0.13 10.82
CA VAL A 227 -5.19 0.91 12.06
C VAL A 227 -4.98 0.01 13.27
N VAL A 228 -5.63 -1.17 13.29
CA VAL A 228 -5.45 -2.19 14.35
C VAL A 228 -3.98 -2.55 14.50
N ALA A 229 -3.23 -2.77 13.41
CA ALA A 229 -1.81 -3.10 13.48
C ALA A 229 -0.97 -2.03 14.20
N ALA A 230 -1.30 -0.74 14.01
CA ALA A 230 -0.62 0.34 14.72
C ALA A 230 -1.02 0.38 16.21
N CYS A 231 -2.29 0.13 16.56
CA CYS A 231 -2.72 0.04 17.96
C CYS A 231 -2.12 -1.18 18.68
N VAL A 232 -2.05 -2.33 18.01
CA VAL A 232 -1.47 -3.58 18.56
C VAL A 232 0.01 -3.42 18.90
N LEU A 233 0.74 -2.59 18.14
CA LEU A 233 2.13 -2.21 18.46
C LEU A 233 2.23 -1.54 19.82
N ASP A 234 1.17 -0.84 20.26
CA ASP A 234 1.06 -0.15 21.54
C ASP A 234 2.25 0.80 21.82
N PRO A 235 2.49 1.77 20.91
CA PRO A 235 3.62 2.68 21.01
C PRO A 235 3.43 3.69 22.16
N GLN A 236 4.44 3.86 23.02
CA GLN A 236 4.36 4.82 24.13
C GLN A 236 5.06 6.14 23.80
N PRO A 237 4.57 7.28 24.34
CA PRO A 237 5.26 8.56 24.24
C PRO A 237 6.70 8.47 24.75
N GLY A 238 7.65 8.96 23.95
CA GLY A 238 9.09 9.02 24.27
C GLY A 238 9.90 7.83 23.75
N GLU A 239 9.25 6.77 23.28
CA GLU A 239 9.93 5.59 22.73
C GLU A 239 10.52 5.85 21.35
N ARG A 240 11.44 4.96 20.96
CA ARG A 240 12.06 4.91 19.64
C ARG A 240 11.51 3.73 18.85
N ILE A 241 10.77 4.01 17.79
CA ILE A 241 10.00 3.02 17.02
C ILE A 241 10.50 2.95 15.59
N LEU A 242 10.58 1.74 15.04
CA LEU A 242 10.95 1.49 13.65
C LEU A 242 9.76 0.98 12.84
N ASP A 243 9.45 1.65 11.74
CA ASP A 243 8.60 1.13 10.67
C ASP A 243 9.49 0.76 9.47
N MET A 244 9.68 -0.54 9.25
CA MET A 244 10.68 -1.05 8.30
C MET A 244 10.26 -0.91 6.83
N CYS A 245 8.98 -0.77 6.54
CA CYS A 245 8.41 -0.74 5.18
C CYS A 245 7.24 0.25 5.15
N ALA A 246 7.56 1.51 5.42
CA ALA A 246 6.60 2.49 5.88
C ALA A 246 5.66 3.05 4.81
N ALA A 247 6.07 3.09 3.54
CA ALA A 247 5.36 3.87 2.54
C ALA A 247 3.97 3.29 2.20
N PRO A 248 2.93 4.15 2.11
CA PRO A 248 2.98 5.62 2.03
C PRO A 248 2.99 6.38 3.37
N GLY A 249 3.09 5.71 4.51
CA GLY A 249 3.19 6.33 5.84
C GLY A 249 1.91 6.27 6.68
N GLY A 250 0.88 5.53 6.24
CA GLY A 250 -0.40 5.47 6.94
C GLY A 250 -0.31 4.87 8.36
N LYS A 251 0.50 3.81 8.54
CA LYS A 251 0.77 3.21 9.86
C LYS A 251 1.78 4.04 10.65
N THR A 252 2.81 4.55 9.97
CA THR A 252 3.81 5.45 10.56
C THR A 252 3.19 6.68 11.21
N THR A 253 2.26 7.35 10.53
CA THR A 253 1.55 8.52 11.08
C THR A 253 0.55 8.13 12.17
N ALA A 254 -0.07 6.94 12.08
CA ALA A 254 -0.89 6.42 13.17
C ALA A 254 -0.05 6.21 14.46
N ILE A 255 1.16 5.65 14.33
CA ILE A 255 2.11 5.50 15.44
C ILE A 255 2.47 6.88 16.03
N GLY A 256 2.83 7.85 15.20
CA GLY A 256 3.14 9.21 15.65
C GLY A 256 2.00 9.87 16.43
N ILE A 257 0.76 9.69 15.99
CA ILE A 257 -0.43 10.18 16.68
C ILE A 257 -0.65 9.47 18.02
N LEU A 258 -0.50 8.15 18.08
CA LEU A 258 -0.62 7.36 19.32
C LEU A 258 0.45 7.79 20.36
N MET A 259 1.66 8.10 19.90
CA MET A 259 2.75 8.63 20.73
C MET A 259 2.56 10.11 21.12
N ARG A 260 1.49 10.76 20.66
CA ARG A 260 1.22 12.19 20.82
C ARG A 260 2.37 13.08 20.34
N ASP A 261 2.97 12.70 19.23
CA ASP A 261 4.14 13.37 18.63
C ASP A 261 5.36 13.47 19.57
N LYS A 262 5.47 12.58 20.57
CA LYS A 262 6.60 12.53 21.52
C LYS A 262 7.41 11.26 21.36
N GLY A 263 8.71 11.39 21.13
CA GLY A 263 9.64 10.27 20.89
C GLY A 263 10.18 10.33 19.47
N GLU A 264 10.54 9.17 18.90
CA GLU A 264 11.06 9.09 17.54
C GLU A 264 10.45 7.91 16.77
N VAL A 265 9.88 8.18 15.60
CA VAL A 265 9.40 7.17 14.65
C VAL A 265 10.29 7.18 13.43
N VAL A 266 11.12 6.15 13.28
CA VAL A 266 11.99 5.95 12.12
C VAL A 266 11.24 5.17 11.05
N ALA A 267 11.07 5.75 9.87
CA ALA A 267 10.33 5.18 8.75
C ALA A 267 11.27 4.84 7.58
N LEU A 268 11.25 3.60 7.11
CA LEU A 268 12.13 3.14 6.03
C LEU A 268 11.34 2.76 4.78
N ASP A 269 11.84 3.14 3.60
CA ASP A 269 11.46 2.52 2.34
C ASP A 269 12.63 2.53 1.35
N ARG A 270 12.70 1.53 0.47
CA ARG A 270 13.77 1.40 -0.54
C ARG A 270 13.70 2.47 -1.62
N SER A 271 12.53 3.03 -1.89
CA SER A 271 12.27 3.94 -3.00
C SER A 271 12.30 5.39 -2.55
N HIS A 272 13.01 6.24 -3.28
CA HIS A 272 13.10 7.67 -2.99
C HIS A 272 11.71 8.34 -2.98
N ASN A 273 10.92 8.14 -4.03
CA ASN A 273 9.59 8.75 -4.15
C ASN A 273 8.66 8.30 -3.03
N LYS A 274 8.76 7.03 -2.62
CA LYS A 274 7.97 6.48 -1.53
C LYS A 274 8.34 7.09 -0.17
N VAL A 275 9.61 7.41 0.04
CA VAL A 275 10.04 8.14 1.23
C VAL A 275 9.53 9.59 1.22
N MET A 276 9.53 10.24 0.05
CA MET A 276 8.91 11.55 -0.10
C MET A 276 7.41 11.50 0.22
N ASP A 277 6.69 10.45 -0.18
CA ASP A 277 5.27 10.25 0.16
C ASP A 277 5.06 10.18 1.69
N ILE A 278 5.95 9.48 2.41
CA ILE A 278 5.91 9.42 3.89
C ILE A 278 6.11 10.81 4.50
N LEU A 279 7.12 11.55 4.04
CA LEU A 279 7.42 12.89 4.55
C LEU A 279 6.29 13.88 4.26
N LYS A 280 5.70 13.80 3.06
CA LYS A 280 4.54 14.60 2.68
C LYS A 280 3.36 14.34 3.62
N LEU A 281 3.03 13.06 3.85
CA LEU A 281 1.93 12.68 4.72
C LEU A 281 2.20 13.05 6.19
N ALA A 282 3.44 12.92 6.68
CA ALA A 282 3.82 13.35 8.02
C ALA A 282 3.64 14.87 8.20
N SER A 283 4.02 15.67 7.19
CA SER A 283 3.81 17.12 7.18
C SER A 283 2.33 17.50 7.10
N GLU A 284 1.53 16.82 6.26
CA GLU A 284 0.08 17.04 6.19
C GLU A 284 -0.60 16.76 7.54
N MET A 285 -0.14 15.71 8.24
CA MET A 285 -0.62 15.32 9.56
C MET A 285 -0.05 16.16 10.71
N ASP A 286 0.90 17.06 10.43
CA ASP A 286 1.59 17.91 11.42
C ASP A 286 2.32 17.11 12.51
N LEU A 287 3.15 16.15 12.09
CA LEU A 287 3.92 15.27 12.97
C LEU A 287 5.43 15.52 12.82
N ASN A 288 6.08 15.82 13.93
CA ASN A 288 7.51 16.14 13.98
C ASN A 288 8.38 14.97 14.44
N CYS A 289 7.78 13.96 15.09
CA CYS A 289 8.51 12.80 15.61
C CYS A 289 8.96 11.81 14.51
N ILE A 290 8.51 12.00 13.27
CA ILE A 290 8.77 11.07 12.15
C ILE A 290 10.04 11.45 11.39
N LYS A 291 10.99 10.51 11.29
CA LYS A 291 12.19 10.62 10.45
C LYS A 291 12.18 9.53 9.40
N ALA A 292 12.18 9.91 8.13
CA ALA A 292 12.08 8.96 7.03
C ALA A 292 13.38 8.82 6.23
N TYR A 293 13.81 7.58 5.96
CA TYR A 293 15.07 7.28 5.29
C TYR A 293 14.88 6.37 4.08
N LYS A 294 15.67 6.64 3.02
CA LYS A 294 15.80 5.71 1.90
C LYS A 294 16.76 4.59 2.28
N LEU A 295 16.21 3.44 2.66
CA LEU A 295 16.98 2.27 3.07
C LEU A 295 16.28 0.97 2.65
N ASP A 296 17.06 -0.01 2.22
CA ASP A 296 16.56 -1.37 2.01
C ASP A 296 16.42 -2.05 3.37
N ALA A 297 15.21 -2.51 3.70
CA ALA A 297 14.91 -3.20 4.95
C ALA A 297 15.82 -4.41 5.20
N LEU A 298 16.37 -5.05 4.16
CA LEU A 298 17.34 -6.14 4.29
C LEU A 298 18.75 -5.70 4.69
N LYS A 299 19.01 -4.40 4.73
CA LYS A 299 20.29 -3.76 5.05
C LYS A 299 20.12 -2.75 6.19
N SER A 300 19.08 -2.92 7.01
CA SER A 300 18.76 -2.00 8.09
C SER A 300 19.67 -2.16 9.30
N VAL A 301 20.27 -3.35 9.50
CA VAL A 301 21.30 -3.57 10.53
C VAL A 301 22.66 -3.12 10.01
N ARG A 302 23.34 -2.26 10.77
CA ARG A 302 24.70 -1.82 10.48
C ARG A 302 25.69 -2.98 10.69
N LYS A 303 26.62 -3.17 9.75
CA LYS A 303 27.69 -4.19 9.86
C LYS A 303 28.78 -3.70 10.81
N THR A 304 29.23 -4.59 11.70
CA THR A 304 30.19 -4.32 12.79
C THR A 304 31.60 -3.96 12.33
N GLU A 305 31.99 -4.26 11.08
CA GLU A 305 33.32 -3.91 10.54
C GLU A 305 33.57 -2.38 10.45
N GLU A 306 32.51 -1.55 10.44
CA GLU A 306 32.64 -0.09 10.56
C GLU A 306 32.62 0.42 12.01
N ALA A 307 32.24 -0.40 13.00
CA ALA A 307 32.13 0.00 14.39
C ALA A 307 33.50 0.03 15.09
N THR A 308 34.40 -0.90 14.72
CA THR A 308 35.75 -1.01 15.30
C THR A 308 36.64 0.19 14.95
N ILE A 309 36.40 0.85 13.81
CA ILE A 309 37.15 2.05 13.41
C ILE A 309 36.75 3.25 14.30
N VAL A 310 35.48 3.34 14.73
CA VAL A 310 35.04 4.44 15.61
C VAL A 310 35.54 4.24 17.04
N GLU A 311 35.64 3.00 17.52
CA GLU A 311 36.26 2.70 18.82
C GLU A 311 37.78 2.94 18.82
N MET A 312 38.48 2.69 17.71
CA MET A 312 39.91 3.03 17.59
C MET A 312 40.17 4.54 17.49
N VAL A 313 39.24 5.33 16.96
CA VAL A 313 39.37 6.80 16.90
C VAL A 313 38.98 7.45 18.24
N ASN A 314 38.10 6.83 19.04
CA ASN A 314 37.71 7.34 20.36
C ASN A 314 38.74 7.08 21.47
N SER A 315 39.81 6.32 21.21
CA SER A 315 40.95 6.17 22.14
C SER A 315 41.91 7.39 22.10
N HIS A 316 41.77 8.27 21.10
CA HIS A 316 42.54 9.51 20.98
C HIS A 316 41.65 10.69 20.57
N CYS A 317 40.78 11.15 21.48
CA CYS A 317 40.33 12.54 21.53
C CYS A 317 39.59 12.79 22.85
N GLU A 318 40.34 13.17 23.89
CA GLU A 318 39.74 13.95 24.97
C GLU A 318 39.39 15.36 24.43
N ALA A 319 38.20 15.80 24.80
CA ALA A 319 37.71 17.18 24.78
C ALA A 319 37.52 17.87 23.41
N ILE A 320 36.34 17.69 22.80
CA ILE A 320 35.65 18.80 22.10
C ILE A 320 34.16 18.77 22.45
N LYS A 321 33.74 19.76 23.25
CA LYS A 321 32.33 20.16 23.40
C LYS A 321 31.84 20.67 22.05
N THR A 322 30.80 20.05 21.49
CA THR A 322 30.12 20.57 20.31
C THR A 322 29.28 21.78 20.70
N LEU A 323 29.80 22.97 20.43
CA LEU A 323 29.04 24.22 20.36
C LEU A 323 28.22 24.20 19.08
N ALA A 324 26.93 24.50 19.23
CA ALA A 324 26.05 24.90 18.15
C ALA A 324 26.41 26.33 17.73
N GLU A 325 26.56 26.57 16.43
CA GLU A 325 26.52 27.91 15.86
C GLU A 325 25.42 27.96 14.79
N ASP A 326 24.32 28.59 15.21
CA ASP A 326 23.57 29.66 14.56
C ASP A 326 23.72 29.85 13.04
N SER A 327 22.63 29.63 12.31
CA SER A 327 22.25 30.47 11.15
C SER A 327 20.75 30.32 10.85
N GLY A 328 20.03 31.44 10.99
CA GLY A 328 18.58 31.56 10.74
C GLY A 328 18.15 31.42 9.27
N PRO A 329 16.84 31.65 8.99
CA PRO A 329 16.17 31.16 7.79
C PRO A 329 16.40 32.07 6.59
N CYS A 330 16.85 31.53 5.45
CA CYS A 330 17.01 32.31 4.22
C CYS A 330 15.99 31.92 3.15
N HIS A 331 15.24 32.97 2.78
CA HIS A 331 14.26 33.09 1.72
C HIS A 331 14.71 32.56 0.34
N VAL A 332 13.73 32.06 -0.40
CA VAL A 332 13.81 31.72 -1.82
C VAL A 332 13.95 33.00 -2.66
N THR A 333 15.02 33.11 -3.44
CA THR A 333 15.07 33.97 -4.63
C THR A 333 15.53 33.16 -5.83
N VAL A 334 14.74 33.25 -6.90
CA VAL A 334 14.98 32.69 -8.23
C VAL A 334 16.04 33.54 -8.92
N ASP A 335 17.11 32.91 -9.44
CA ASP A 335 17.61 33.25 -10.77
C ASP A 335 18.54 32.18 -11.34
N GLY A 336 18.43 31.99 -12.66
CA GLY A 336 19.08 30.91 -13.40
C GLY A 336 20.52 31.20 -13.81
N THR A 337 21.28 30.13 -14.03
CA THR A 337 22.18 29.96 -15.20
C THR A 337 22.78 28.55 -15.16
N ALA A 338 22.83 27.92 -16.33
CA ALA A 338 23.34 26.58 -16.54
C ALA A 338 24.85 26.59 -16.77
N THR A 339 25.59 25.63 -16.19
CA THR A 339 26.83 25.10 -16.78
C THR A 339 27.09 23.67 -16.32
N ASN A 340 27.23 22.76 -17.29
CA ASN A 340 27.64 21.35 -17.15
C ASN A 340 29.12 21.23 -16.76
N VAL A 341 29.49 20.33 -15.85
CA VAL A 341 30.81 19.67 -15.83
C VAL A 341 30.73 18.22 -15.33
N ASN A 342 31.52 17.39 -16.00
CA ASN A 342 31.67 15.93 -16.09
C ASN A 342 31.73 15.06 -14.81
N GLU A 343 31.25 13.82 -14.97
CA GLU A 343 31.44 12.66 -14.09
C GLU A 343 32.82 12.01 -14.28
N GLU A 344 33.52 11.72 -13.17
CA GLU A 344 34.69 10.83 -13.16
C GLU A 344 34.31 9.39 -12.76
N SER A 345 34.86 8.46 -13.54
CA SER A 345 34.73 7.01 -13.45
C SER A 345 35.78 6.44 -12.49
N SER A 346 35.38 5.55 -11.57
CA SER A 346 36.32 4.73 -10.79
C SER A 346 36.00 3.24 -10.98
N THR A 347 36.88 2.57 -11.69
CA THR A 347 36.94 1.12 -11.95
C THR A 347 37.44 0.36 -10.72
N THR A 348 36.89 -0.82 -10.45
CA THR A 348 37.52 -1.82 -9.57
C THR A 348 37.45 -3.21 -10.21
N THR A 349 38.62 -3.84 -10.32
CA THR A 349 38.96 -5.11 -10.94
C THR A 349 38.63 -6.31 -10.05
N VAL A 350 38.13 -7.42 -10.61
CA VAL A 350 38.16 -8.75 -9.97
C VAL A 350 38.50 -9.84 -10.99
N VAL A 351 39.39 -10.73 -10.55
CA VAL A 351 40.15 -11.79 -11.24
C VAL A 351 39.26 -12.95 -11.73
N GLN A 352 39.60 -13.49 -12.91
CA GLN A 352 39.03 -14.69 -13.53
C GLN A 352 39.73 -15.97 -13.05
N SER A 353 38.98 -17.07 -12.99
CA SER A 353 39.50 -18.44 -13.02
C SER A 353 38.92 -19.19 -14.24
N GLU A 354 39.83 -19.70 -15.05
CA GLU A 354 39.75 -20.55 -16.27
C GLU A 354 39.02 -21.90 -16.03
N GLN A 355 38.57 -22.78 -16.95
CA GLN A 355 38.84 -23.20 -18.36
C GLN A 355 37.58 -24.03 -18.81
N LEU A 356 37.14 -24.16 -20.07
CA LEU A 356 37.62 -25.09 -21.12
C LEU A 356 36.89 -24.82 -22.49
N PHE A 357 37.67 -24.71 -23.58
CA PHE A 357 37.51 -24.99 -25.05
C PHE A 357 36.14 -24.82 -25.78
N SER A 358 36.03 -24.36 -27.03
CA SER A 358 36.91 -24.43 -28.22
C SER A 358 36.68 -23.26 -29.22
N VAL A 359 37.68 -23.06 -30.09
CA VAL A 359 37.94 -21.94 -31.01
C VAL A 359 37.06 -21.96 -32.28
N ASP A 360 36.54 -20.79 -32.67
CA ASP A 360 36.51 -20.39 -34.08
C ASP A 360 36.65 -18.85 -34.16
N GLU A 361 37.67 -18.38 -34.86
CA GLU A 361 38.05 -16.97 -35.00
C GLU A 361 37.35 -16.36 -36.22
N GLN A 362 36.56 -15.30 -36.00
CA GLN A 362 36.69 -14.04 -36.76
C GLN A 362 35.81 -12.95 -36.14
N ASN A 363 36.49 -11.95 -35.56
CA ASN A 363 36.03 -10.60 -35.21
C ASN A 363 35.11 -10.43 -33.97
N PRO A 364 35.64 -10.02 -32.79
CA PRO A 364 34.81 -9.56 -31.69
C PRO A 364 34.95 -8.04 -31.48
N GLU A 365 33.88 -7.29 -31.74
CA GLU A 365 33.65 -6.05 -30.99
C GLU A 365 33.65 -6.37 -29.49
N PRO A 366 34.14 -5.47 -28.61
CA PRO A 366 34.13 -5.72 -27.17
C PRO A 366 32.69 -5.87 -26.69
N LYS A 367 32.24 -7.11 -26.50
CA LYS A 367 30.94 -7.44 -25.90
C LYS A 367 30.94 -6.85 -24.49
N ARG A 368 30.35 -5.66 -24.37
CA ARG A 368 30.09 -4.96 -23.10
C ARG A 368 29.37 -5.93 -22.17
N TYR A 369 30.06 -6.42 -21.15
CA TYR A 369 29.45 -7.28 -20.15
C TYR A 369 28.41 -6.48 -19.37
N VAL A 370 27.14 -6.67 -19.72
CA VAL A 370 26.01 -6.07 -19.01
C VAL A 370 25.65 -7.00 -17.87
N SER A 371 25.80 -6.53 -16.63
CA SER A 371 25.48 -7.35 -15.45
C SER A 371 24.02 -7.84 -15.52
N LYS A 372 23.73 -9.03 -14.98
CA LYS A 372 22.34 -9.54 -14.84
C LYS A 372 21.43 -8.56 -14.07
N ALA A 373 21.99 -7.67 -13.27
CA ALA A 373 21.24 -6.60 -12.58
C ALA A 373 20.86 -5.47 -13.53
N GLU A 374 21.75 -5.11 -14.44
CA GLU A 374 21.54 -4.06 -15.44
C GLU A 374 20.59 -4.53 -16.55
N LEU A 375 20.68 -5.79 -16.96
CA LEU A 375 19.69 -6.43 -17.84
C LEU A 375 18.28 -6.40 -17.21
N ARG A 376 18.17 -6.73 -15.91
CA ARG A 376 16.90 -6.63 -15.16
C ARG A 376 16.41 -5.19 -15.01
N LYS A 377 17.30 -4.23 -14.83
CA LYS A 377 16.99 -2.79 -14.76
C LYS A 377 16.46 -2.28 -16.11
N ASN A 378 17.07 -2.72 -17.21
CA ASN A 378 16.65 -2.37 -18.57
C ASN A 378 15.33 -3.04 -18.96
N LEU A 379 15.13 -4.32 -18.64
CA LEU A 379 13.83 -4.98 -18.81
C LEU A 379 12.72 -4.30 -18.00
N ARG A 380 13.01 -3.84 -16.78
CA ARG A 380 12.05 -3.07 -15.97
C ARG A 380 11.76 -1.69 -16.55
N ARG A 381 12.76 -1.00 -17.12
CA ARG A 381 12.56 0.27 -17.84
C ARG A 381 11.74 0.10 -19.11
N MET A 382 11.93 -1.00 -19.84
CA MET A 382 11.13 -1.31 -21.04
C MET A 382 9.70 -1.71 -20.67
N LYS A 383 9.50 -2.48 -19.60
CA LYS A 383 8.17 -2.96 -19.17
C LYS A 383 7.33 -1.89 -18.45
N ASN A 384 7.96 -0.97 -17.71
CA ASN A 384 7.28 0.04 -16.89
C ASN A 384 7.40 1.47 -17.45
N GLY A 385 7.99 1.65 -18.64
CA GLY A 385 8.39 2.95 -19.17
C GLY A 385 9.51 3.62 -18.34
N PRO A 386 10.01 4.80 -18.76
CA PRO A 386 10.84 5.62 -17.90
C PRO A 386 10.02 5.96 -16.65
N GLY A 387 10.42 5.40 -15.51
CA GLY A 387 9.76 5.67 -14.23
C GLY A 387 9.57 7.17 -14.04
N ARG A 388 8.45 7.57 -13.43
CA ARG A 388 8.14 8.96 -13.06
C ARG A 388 9.33 9.57 -12.29
N ASN A 389 10.18 10.28 -13.01
CA ASN A 389 11.27 11.09 -12.47
C ASN A 389 10.88 12.58 -12.40
N ASN A 390 9.61 12.92 -12.59
CA ASN A 390 9.13 14.29 -12.49
C ASN A 390 8.47 14.53 -11.14
N CYS A 391 9.28 14.87 -10.14
CA CYS A 391 8.84 15.67 -9.00
C CYS A 391 9.95 16.68 -8.68
N SER A 392 9.54 17.92 -8.42
CA SER A 392 10.33 19.02 -7.87
C SER A 392 11.10 18.55 -6.63
N GLY A 393 12.42 18.71 -6.64
CA GLY A 393 13.36 17.93 -5.83
C GLY A 393 13.36 18.21 -4.32
N GLY A 394 13.55 17.13 -3.56
CA GLY A 394 14.15 17.11 -2.23
C GLY A 394 15.13 15.95 -2.14
N ARG A 395 16.27 16.10 -1.45
CA ARG A 395 17.22 14.99 -1.25
C ARG A 395 16.80 14.20 -0.01
N VAL A 396 16.34 12.98 -0.19
CA VAL A 396 16.01 12.09 0.96
C VAL A 396 17.30 11.62 1.63
N GLU A 397 17.31 11.66 2.96
CA GLU A 397 18.41 11.14 3.76
C GLU A 397 18.61 9.64 3.51
N LYS A 398 19.88 9.27 3.26
CA LYS A 398 20.30 7.87 3.19
C LYS A 398 20.91 7.51 4.54
N SER A 399 20.46 6.41 5.14
CA SER A 399 21.08 5.86 6.34
C SER A 399 22.03 4.71 5.98
N LYS A 400 23.10 4.52 6.76
CA LYS A 400 24.00 3.35 6.69
C LYS A 400 23.43 2.12 7.42
N GLY A 401 22.23 2.22 7.99
CA GLY A 401 21.66 1.25 8.91
C GLY A 401 21.79 1.70 10.37
N PHE A 402 21.18 0.93 11.25
CA PHE A 402 21.09 1.19 12.68
C PHE A 402 21.82 0.11 13.46
N PHE A 403 22.27 0.45 14.66
CA PHE A 403 22.91 -0.53 15.54
C PHE A 403 21.88 -1.59 15.99
N PRO A 404 22.31 -2.84 16.23
CA PRO A 404 21.46 -3.84 16.87
C PRO A 404 20.88 -3.33 18.20
N ASN A 405 19.72 -3.82 18.59
CA ASN A 405 19.07 -3.48 19.88
C ASN A 405 18.92 -1.97 20.11
N SER A 406 18.46 -1.23 19.10
CA SER A 406 18.35 0.24 19.15
C SER A 406 16.92 0.77 19.09
N PHE A 407 15.91 -0.11 19.05
CA PHE A 407 14.51 0.27 18.96
C PHE A 407 13.68 -0.45 20.02
N ASP A 408 12.85 0.30 20.72
CA ASP A 408 11.93 -0.25 21.72
C ASP A 408 10.85 -1.12 21.05
N ARG A 409 10.41 -0.69 19.85
CA ARG A 409 9.41 -1.42 19.06
C ARG A 409 9.72 -1.40 17.58
N VAL A 410 9.38 -2.48 16.89
CA VAL A 410 9.52 -2.62 15.44
C VAL A 410 8.21 -3.05 14.81
N LEU A 411 7.69 -2.25 13.89
CA LEU A 411 6.64 -2.61 12.95
C LEU A 411 7.25 -3.09 11.64
N LEU A 412 6.90 -4.32 11.26
CA LEU A 412 7.20 -4.89 9.95
C LEU A 412 5.90 -5.10 9.17
N ASP A 413 5.46 -4.06 8.46
CA ASP A 413 4.41 -4.13 7.43
C ASP A 413 5.01 -4.63 6.11
N ALA A 414 5.19 -5.94 6.01
CA ALA A 414 6.07 -6.49 4.97
C ALA A 414 5.44 -6.43 3.57
N PRO A 415 6.24 -6.16 2.52
CA PRO A 415 5.75 -6.28 1.15
C PRO A 415 5.34 -7.73 0.87
N CYS A 416 4.08 -7.92 0.50
CA CYS A 416 3.46 -9.23 0.31
C CYS A 416 2.82 -9.36 -1.08
N SER A 417 2.28 -10.55 -1.35
CA SER A 417 1.50 -10.85 -2.57
C SER A 417 0.17 -10.08 -2.68
N ALA A 418 -0.22 -9.35 -1.63
CA ALA A 418 -1.40 -8.48 -1.57
C ALA A 418 -2.73 -9.19 -1.93
N LEU A 419 -2.80 -10.51 -1.75
CA LEU A 419 -3.96 -11.36 -2.10
C LEU A 419 -5.24 -10.97 -1.36
N GLY A 420 -5.12 -10.25 -0.24
CA GLY A 420 -6.26 -9.82 0.56
C GLY A 420 -6.85 -8.46 0.18
N LEU A 421 -6.23 -7.68 -0.70
CA LEU A 421 -6.75 -6.34 -1.05
C LEU A 421 -8.15 -6.40 -1.68
N ARG A 422 -8.96 -5.37 -1.43
CA ARG A 422 -10.33 -5.24 -1.96
C ARG A 422 -10.64 -3.82 -2.44
N PRO A 423 -11.33 -3.62 -3.57
CA PRO A 423 -11.60 -4.64 -4.57
C PRO A 423 -10.30 -5.08 -5.24
N ARG A 424 -10.22 -6.35 -5.61
CA ARG A 424 -9.14 -6.95 -6.39
C ARG A 424 -9.71 -7.39 -7.73
N LEU A 425 -9.49 -6.56 -8.74
CA LEU A 425 -9.78 -6.93 -10.11
C LEU A 425 -8.66 -7.84 -10.62
N PHE A 426 -8.96 -8.66 -11.63
CA PHE A 426 -8.06 -9.71 -12.10
C PHE A 426 -6.67 -9.15 -12.44
N ALA A 427 -5.63 -9.76 -11.85
CA ALA A 427 -4.23 -9.49 -12.13
C ALA A 427 -3.55 -10.84 -12.35
N GLY A 428 -2.99 -11.05 -13.54
CA GLY A 428 -2.44 -12.35 -13.94
C GLY A 428 -1.07 -12.67 -13.31
N GLU A 429 -0.54 -11.80 -12.47
CA GLU A 429 0.90 -11.81 -12.13
C GLU A 429 1.30 -12.85 -11.06
N GLU A 430 0.38 -13.38 -10.25
CA GLU A 430 0.74 -14.20 -9.09
C GLU A 430 0.84 -15.70 -9.41
N THR A 431 2.07 -16.22 -9.41
CA THR A 431 2.35 -17.66 -9.51
C THR A 431 2.69 -18.26 -8.15
N LEU A 432 2.56 -19.58 -7.99
CA LEU A 432 2.97 -20.26 -6.75
C LEU A 432 4.45 -19.99 -6.40
N GLU A 433 5.33 -19.82 -7.39
CA GLU A 433 6.73 -19.49 -7.16
C GLU A 433 6.93 -18.04 -6.69
N SER A 434 6.14 -17.10 -7.22
CA SER A 434 6.07 -15.71 -6.72
C SER A 434 5.71 -15.68 -5.23
N LEU A 435 4.65 -16.40 -4.86
CA LEU A 435 4.16 -16.48 -3.47
C LEU A 435 5.24 -17.03 -2.52
N LYS A 436 5.97 -18.08 -2.93
CA LYS A 436 7.11 -18.61 -2.16
C LYS A 436 8.25 -17.62 -2.03
N THR A 437 8.52 -16.84 -3.08
CA THR A 437 9.57 -15.83 -3.08
C THR A 437 9.25 -14.69 -2.10
N HIS A 438 7.98 -14.26 -2.02
CA HIS A 438 7.52 -13.29 -1.03
C HIS A 438 7.76 -13.77 0.41
N ALA A 439 7.34 -15.00 0.73
CA ALA A 439 7.56 -15.59 2.06
C ALA A 439 9.05 -15.63 2.46
N LYS A 440 9.94 -16.07 1.55
CA LYS A 440 11.39 -16.09 1.79
C LYS A 440 11.95 -14.68 2.02
N TYR A 441 11.48 -13.70 1.27
CA TYR A 441 11.91 -12.31 1.39
C TYR A 441 11.46 -11.69 2.72
N GLN A 442 10.24 -12.00 3.17
CA GLN A 442 9.69 -11.56 4.46
C GLN A 442 10.46 -12.14 5.65
N ARG A 443 10.81 -13.43 5.63
CA ARG A 443 11.65 -14.04 6.68
C ARG A 443 12.97 -13.29 6.87
N ARG A 444 13.65 -12.95 5.77
CA ARG A 444 14.90 -12.18 5.83
C ARG A 444 14.73 -10.77 6.38
N MET A 445 13.58 -10.13 6.19
CA MET A 445 13.28 -8.83 6.84
C MET A 445 12.97 -9.02 8.32
N PHE A 446 12.24 -10.07 8.67
CA PHE A 446 11.95 -10.41 10.06
C PHE A 446 13.25 -10.63 10.84
N ASP A 447 14.24 -11.30 10.25
CA ASP A 447 15.58 -11.46 10.85
C ASP A 447 16.26 -10.12 11.15
N GLN A 448 16.05 -9.10 10.31
CA GLN A 448 16.57 -7.75 10.57
C GLN A 448 15.77 -7.06 11.68
N ALA A 449 14.44 -7.21 11.71
CA ALA A 449 13.60 -6.71 12.79
C ALA A 449 14.05 -7.25 14.16
N VAL A 450 14.28 -8.56 14.23
CA VAL A 450 14.76 -9.26 15.43
C VAL A 450 16.13 -8.74 15.89
N LYS A 451 17.02 -8.37 14.98
CA LYS A 451 18.33 -7.80 15.34
C LYS A 451 18.24 -6.36 15.84
N LEU A 452 17.28 -5.59 15.34
CA LEU A 452 17.14 -4.16 15.64
C LEU A 452 16.35 -3.86 16.91
N VAL A 453 15.35 -4.67 17.23
CA VAL A 453 14.55 -4.50 18.45
C VAL A 453 15.40 -4.78 19.70
N SER A 454 15.24 -3.98 20.75
CA SER A 454 15.92 -4.17 22.03
C SER A 454 15.35 -5.38 22.79
N PRO A 455 16.14 -6.04 23.66
CA PRO A 455 15.59 -6.93 24.69
C PRO A 455 14.51 -6.22 25.50
N GLY A 456 13.42 -6.91 25.82
CA GLY A 456 12.20 -6.33 26.43
C GLY A 456 11.28 -5.59 25.43
N GLY A 457 11.71 -5.42 24.18
CA GLY A 457 10.94 -4.73 23.15
C GLY A 457 9.84 -5.57 22.49
N VAL A 458 9.17 -4.97 21.51
CA VAL A 458 8.04 -5.57 20.80
C VAL A 458 8.27 -5.59 19.28
N ILE A 459 7.88 -6.68 18.62
CA ILE A 459 7.79 -6.74 17.16
C ILE A 459 6.32 -6.97 16.77
N VAL A 460 5.78 -6.13 15.88
CA VAL A 460 4.52 -6.43 15.19
C VAL A 460 4.81 -6.71 13.73
N TYR A 461 4.43 -7.91 13.28
CA TYR A 461 4.44 -8.31 11.89
C TYR A 461 3.03 -8.18 11.32
N SER A 462 2.90 -7.59 10.13
CA SER A 462 1.61 -7.52 9.44
C SER A 462 1.74 -7.61 7.93
N THR A 463 0.68 -8.11 7.27
CA THR A 463 0.58 -8.18 5.81
C THR A 463 -0.86 -7.97 5.35
N CYS A 464 -1.04 -7.50 4.11
CA CYS A 464 -2.33 -7.47 3.42
C CYS A 464 -2.54 -8.70 2.50
N THR A 465 -2.02 -9.87 2.90
CA THR A 465 -2.21 -11.13 2.17
C THR A 465 -2.93 -12.18 3.03
N ILE A 466 -3.53 -13.13 2.33
CA ILE A 466 -4.23 -14.29 2.87
C ILE A 466 -3.41 -15.57 2.69
N ASN A 467 -2.20 -15.48 2.15
CA ASN A 467 -1.34 -16.63 1.91
C ASN A 467 -0.74 -17.13 3.24
N PRO A 468 -1.01 -18.38 3.67
CA PRO A 468 -0.46 -18.89 4.92
C PRO A 468 1.06 -19.00 4.94
N GLY A 469 1.69 -19.18 3.77
CA GLY A 469 3.15 -19.22 3.64
C GLY A 469 3.84 -17.90 3.99
N GLU A 470 3.13 -16.77 3.85
CA GLU A 470 3.59 -15.43 4.22
C GLU A 470 3.18 -15.05 5.65
N ASN A 471 2.23 -15.76 6.25
CA ASN A 471 1.60 -15.42 7.52
C ASN A 471 1.96 -16.45 8.59
N GLU A 472 1.15 -17.48 8.76
CA GLU A 472 1.30 -18.49 9.82
C GLU A 472 2.65 -19.22 9.74
N ALA A 473 3.15 -19.49 8.54
CA ALA A 473 4.47 -20.11 8.36
C ALA A 473 5.63 -19.20 8.81
N LEU A 474 5.49 -17.88 8.70
CA LEU A 474 6.48 -16.93 9.22
C LEU A 474 6.47 -16.90 10.74
N VAL A 475 5.28 -16.97 11.36
CA VAL A 475 5.16 -17.05 12.81
C VAL A 475 5.80 -18.34 13.34
N ARG A 476 5.53 -19.49 12.71
CA ARG A 476 6.21 -20.75 13.06
C ARG A 476 7.73 -20.63 12.92
N TYR A 477 8.20 -20.09 11.80
CA TYR A 477 9.63 -19.84 11.58
C TYR A 477 10.25 -18.98 12.70
N ALA A 478 9.58 -17.90 13.12
CA ALA A 478 10.05 -17.02 14.17
C ALA A 478 10.20 -17.74 15.52
N LEU A 479 9.18 -18.50 15.94
CA LEU A 479 9.16 -19.24 17.21
C LEU A 479 10.16 -20.42 17.22
N ASP A 480 10.35 -21.06 16.08
CA ASP A 480 11.31 -22.16 15.95
C ASP A 480 12.76 -21.65 15.96
N THR A 481 13.01 -20.49 15.34
CA THR A 481 14.36 -19.92 15.16
C THR A 481 14.82 -19.11 16.37
N TYR A 482 13.94 -18.30 16.97
CA TYR A 482 14.30 -17.35 18.02
C TYR A 482 13.61 -17.70 19.34
N LYS A 483 14.30 -18.45 20.21
CA LYS A 483 13.73 -18.95 21.47
C LYS A 483 13.39 -17.88 22.50
N PHE A 484 14.00 -16.70 22.36
CA PHE A 484 13.66 -15.53 23.17
C PHE A 484 12.43 -14.77 22.66
N LEU A 485 11.84 -15.14 21.52
CA LEU A 485 10.57 -14.57 21.08
C LEU A 485 9.40 -15.37 21.64
N SER A 486 8.41 -14.65 22.15
CA SER A 486 7.11 -15.23 22.53
C SER A 486 5.98 -14.52 21.80
N LEU A 487 5.04 -15.30 21.28
CA LEU A 487 3.81 -14.78 20.69
C LEU A 487 2.88 -14.33 21.82
N VAL A 488 2.24 -13.16 21.68
CA VAL A 488 1.43 -12.57 22.75
C VAL A 488 0.05 -12.14 22.27
N SER A 489 -0.88 -12.02 23.21
CA SER A 489 -2.22 -11.51 22.93
C SER A 489 -2.18 -10.06 22.46
N GLN A 490 -3.21 -9.69 21.71
CA GLN A 490 -3.26 -8.41 21.01
C GLN A 490 -4.49 -7.63 21.47
N HIS A 491 -4.32 -6.32 21.64
CA HIS A 491 -5.40 -5.38 21.88
C HIS A 491 -5.28 -4.22 20.89
N PRO A 492 -6.36 -3.83 20.20
CA PRO A 492 -7.68 -4.48 20.18
C PRO A 492 -7.67 -5.81 19.41
N LYS A 493 -8.56 -6.75 19.79
CA LYS A 493 -8.79 -8.01 19.05
C LYS A 493 -10.07 -7.88 18.21
N VAL A 494 -9.89 -7.69 16.92
CA VAL A 494 -10.96 -7.51 15.92
C VAL A 494 -10.99 -8.65 14.91
N GLY A 495 -9.80 -9.13 14.49
CA GLY A 495 -9.67 -10.25 13.56
C GLY A 495 -9.98 -11.60 14.23
N GLY A 496 -10.25 -12.60 13.39
CA GLY A 496 -10.40 -13.99 13.83
C GLY A 496 -9.05 -14.65 14.11
N PRO A 497 -9.06 -15.92 14.56
CA PRO A 497 -7.84 -16.68 14.80
C PRO A 497 -7.07 -16.98 13.50
N GLY A 498 -5.79 -17.30 13.66
CA GLY A 498 -4.94 -17.79 12.58
C GLY A 498 -5.30 -19.20 12.10
N ILE A 499 -4.65 -19.65 11.03
CA ILE A 499 -4.86 -21.01 10.51
C ILE A 499 -3.97 -22.02 11.25
N VAL A 500 -4.61 -23.06 11.78
CA VAL A 500 -3.95 -24.23 12.37
C VAL A 500 -3.62 -25.25 11.27
N GLY A 501 -2.52 -25.99 11.43
CA GLY A 501 -2.23 -27.18 10.62
C GLY A 501 -0.89 -27.15 9.93
N SER A 502 -0.83 -27.71 8.72
CA SER A 502 0.38 -27.80 7.92
C SER A 502 0.08 -27.90 6.44
N CYS A 503 1.09 -27.60 5.61
CA CYS A 503 1.04 -27.78 4.17
C CYS A 503 2.14 -28.73 3.70
N GLU A 504 1.77 -29.76 2.95
CA GLU A 504 2.74 -30.61 2.25
C GLU A 504 3.25 -29.89 1.00
N LEU A 505 4.55 -29.65 0.95
CA LEU A 505 5.26 -29.05 -0.16
C LEU A 505 6.15 -30.10 -0.84
N PHE A 506 6.39 -29.91 -2.14
CA PHE A 506 7.32 -30.72 -2.96
C PHE A 506 7.00 -32.23 -2.95
N ASN A 507 5.82 -32.62 -3.45
CA ASN A 507 5.42 -34.02 -3.60
C ASN A 507 5.62 -34.85 -2.31
N LYS A 508 5.20 -34.32 -1.16
CA LYS A 508 5.21 -34.98 0.16
C LYS A 508 6.60 -35.16 0.81
N THR A 509 7.64 -34.49 0.33
CA THR A 509 8.98 -34.58 0.95
C THR A 509 9.21 -33.55 2.06
N TYR A 510 8.40 -32.50 2.15
CA TYR A 510 8.51 -31.47 3.18
C TYR A 510 7.15 -31.02 3.68
N THR A 511 6.95 -31.00 5.00
CA THR A 511 5.72 -30.50 5.64
C THR A 511 6.02 -29.18 6.34
N GLU A 512 5.46 -28.09 5.83
CA GLU A 512 5.53 -26.79 6.49
C GLU A 512 4.44 -26.74 7.57
N LYS A 513 4.84 -26.78 8.85
CA LYS A 513 3.90 -26.61 9.97
C LYS A 513 3.53 -25.13 10.13
N TRP A 514 2.28 -24.87 10.49
CA TRP A 514 1.74 -23.55 10.79
C TRP A 514 1.54 -23.42 12.31
N LEU A 515 0.40 -22.93 12.77
CA LEU A 515 0.13 -22.67 14.19
C LEU A 515 -0.50 -23.89 14.89
N THR A 516 -0.31 -23.98 16.20
CA THR A 516 -1.15 -24.76 17.12
C THR A 516 -2.45 -23.99 17.42
N GLU A 517 -3.44 -24.65 18.00
CA GLU A 517 -4.72 -24.01 18.38
C GLU A 517 -4.52 -22.81 19.32
N HIS A 518 -3.64 -22.94 20.31
CA HIS A 518 -3.33 -21.84 21.23
C HIS A 518 -2.63 -20.67 20.53
N GLU A 519 -1.62 -20.94 19.67
CA GLU A 519 -0.92 -19.87 18.94
C GLU A 519 -1.84 -19.18 17.92
N ALA A 520 -2.79 -19.91 17.32
CA ALA A 520 -3.77 -19.35 16.39
C ALA A 520 -4.66 -18.28 17.05
N GLU A 521 -4.96 -18.41 18.34
CA GLU A 521 -5.72 -17.40 19.09
C GLU A 521 -4.92 -16.14 19.44
N LEU A 522 -3.59 -16.19 19.37
CA LEU A 522 -2.71 -15.06 19.68
C LEU A 522 -2.41 -14.17 18.46
N VAL A 523 -2.70 -14.66 17.26
CA VAL A 523 -2.64 -13.86 16.01
C VAL A 523 -4.02 -13.31 15.66
N GLN A 524 -4.05 -12.35 14.74
CA GLN A 524 -5.30 -11.85 14.16
C GLN A 524 -5.28 -12.00 12.65
N ARG A 525 -6.27 -12.72 12.13
CA ARG A 525 -6.52 -12.88 10.70
C ARG A 525 -7.84 -12.23 10.33
N PHE A 526 -7.78 -11.29 9.41
CA PHE A 526 -8.96 -10.65 8.86
C PHE A 526 -9.38 -11.39 7.61
N ASP A 527 -10.56 -11.98 7.68
CA ASP A 527 -11.19 -12.70 6.59
C ASP A 527 -12.21 -11.79 5.89
N PRO A 528 -12.12 -11.54 4.58
CA PRO A 528 -13.12 -10.82 3.80
C PRO A 528 -14.56 -11.33 3.94
N SER A 529 -14.74 -12.61 4.27
CA SER A 529 -16.04 -13.23 4.52
C SER A 529 -16.53 -13.09 5.96
N SER A 530 -15.73 -12.51 6.85
CA SER A 530 -16.17 -12.18 8.19
C SER A 530 -17.19 -11.02 8.20
N PRO A 531 -18.03 -10.91 9.25
CA PRO A 531 -18.97 -9.80 9.39
C PRO A 531 -18.32 -8.40 9.42
N VAL A 532 -17.02 -8.33 9.71
CA VAL A 532 -16.24 -7.07 9.71
C VAL A 532 -16.08 -6.49 8.31
N ASP A 533 -16.25 -7.31 7.26
CA ASP A 533 -16.24 -6.91 5.84
C ASP A 533 -15.05 -6.03 5.43
N THR A 534 -13.85 -6.43 5.84
CA THR A 534 -12.60 -5.73 5.52
C THR A 534 -11.78 -6.47 4.46
N ILE A 535 -10.60 -5.93 4.12
CA ILE A 535 -9.58 -6.62 3.34
C ILE A 535 -9.04 -7.86 4.08
N GLY A 536 -8.50 -8.81 3.31
CA GLY A 536 -7.67 -9.87 3.85
C GLY A 536 -6.39 -9.30 4.46
N PHE A 537 -6.15 -9.59 5.73
CA PHE A 537 -5.02 -9.02 6.48
C PHE A 537 -4.58 -9.97 7.59
N PHE A 538 -3.34 -9.84 8.04
CA PHE A 538 -2.78 -10.65 9.12
C PHE A 538 -1.92 -9.79 10.05
N ILE A 539 -1.99 -10.08 11.36
CA ILE A 539 -1.22 -9.42 12.42
C ILE A 539 -0.71 -10.44 13.42
N ALA A 540 0.60 -10.41 13.70
CA ALA A 540 1.23 -11.15 14.77
C ALA A 540 2.09 -10.22 15.64
N LYS A 541 1.97 -10.34 16.96
CA LYS A 541 2.74 -9.56 17.94
C LYS A 541 3.66 -10.48 18.73
N PHE A 542 4.93 -10.10 18.84
CA PHE A 542 5.95 -10.82 19.58
C PHE A 542 6.54 -9.93 20.66
N ASN A 543 6.72 -10.49 21.86
CA ASN A 543 7.59 -9.92 22.88
C ASN A 543 9.00 -10.50 22.73
N VAL A 544 10.00 -9.66 22.98
CA VAL A 544 11.42 -10.00 22.86
C VAL A 544 11.99 -10.17 24.26
N GLY A 545 12.35 -11.39 24.63
CA GLY A 545 13.06 -11.67 25.88
C GLY A 545 14.52 -11.23 25.84
N GLU A 546 15.29 -11.67 26.85
CA GLU A 546 16.74 -11.49 26.84
C GLU A 546 17.36 -12.29 25.68
N LYS A 547 18.27 -11.64 24.94
CA LYS A 547 19.02 -12.29 23.87
C LYS A 547 20.28 -12.87 24.49
N GLU A 548 20.47 -14.17 24.40
CA GLU A 548 21.74 -14.80 24.74
C GLU A 548 22.82 -14.17 23.85
N VAL A 549 23.86 -13.59 24.49
CA VAL A 549 24.96 -12.85 23.84
C VAL A 549 25.92 -13.80 23.17
#